data_AF-X6L9H0-F1
#
_entry.id   AF-X6L9H0-F1
#
_cell.length_a   1.000
_cell.length_b   1.000
_cell.length_c   1.000
_cell.angle_alpha   90.00
_cell.angle_beta   90.00
_cell.angle_gamma   90.00
#
_symmetry.space_group_name_H-M   'P 1'
#
loop_
_entity.id
_entity.type
_entity.pdbx_description
1 polymer ?
#
loop_
_entity_poly.entity_id
_entity_poly.type
_entity_poly.pdbx_seq_one_letter_code
_entity_poly.pdbx_strand_id
1 'polypeptide(L)'
;TSFNCPDCKQLTITSIIKAMFYNSEHSICASGDSKPVMDNNYQCSYSVKSGLSYELKANEIRQHAKSIEDLRERSEYAMNSIEIRNLVTELQKYEITVVKPPSLKGNERLLEKIQADYGGDFNQAFDIGRFTILCENSTKLQTAVAVMKKAEQFNLIVSEDKNFFDRQSKTHHRFHNIKLYVPKHDVYIEMQATLKNFTTLEGYTVIENPKLSHLFYEHIRAWKPNNQLEEELRQSSDETLTKINDIICEWIDVKEIKKISNRYKPHSEILILKPPQLKGINEEEINSKNDITLKLTKFVYDQLCKFNPMKMKGQAMYVILFEYFKKHIMGEMNPASCSD
;
A
#
# COMPACT_ATOMS: atom_id res chain seq x y z
N THR A 1 2.60 29.79 -26.69
CA THR A 1 3.47 29.45 -25.54
C THR A 1 4.88 29.26 -26.04
N SER A 2 5.80 30.13 -25.64
CA SER A 2 7.23 30.03 -25.94
C SER A 2 7.90 29.11 -24.92
N PHE A 3 7.73 27.80 -25.09
CA PHE A 3 8.50 26.82 -24.31
C PHE A 3 9.82 26.60 -25.00
N ASN A 4 10.89 27.00 -24.32
CA ASN A 4 12.24 26.74 -24.74
C ASN A 4 12.63 25.33 -24.35
N CYS A 5 13.34 24.63 -25.23
CA CYS A 5 13.98 23.37 -24.87
C CYS A 5 14.88 23.58 -23.63
N PRO A 6 14.78 22.73 -22.60
CA PRO A 6 15.59 22.88 -21.40
C PRO A 6 17.10 22.79 -21.70
N ASP A 7 17.47 22.03 -22.74
CA ASP A 7 18.86 21.77 -23.13
C ASP A 7 19.44 22.88 -24.03
N CYS A 8 18.77 23.21 -25.15
CA CYS A 8 19.32 24.14 -26.14
C CYS A 8 18.74 25.56 -26.11
N LYS A 9 17.76 25.81 -25.23
CA LYS A 9 17.05 27.10 -25.06
C LYS A 9 16.32 27.63 -26.31
N GLN A 10 16.34 26.91 -27.42
CA GLN A 10 15.58 27.27 -28.61
C GLN A 10 14.08 27.07 -28.39
N LEU A 11 13.28 27.89 -29.07
CA LEU A 11 11.84 27.72 -29.16
C LEU A 11 11.54 26.41 -29.91
N THR A 12 11.27 25.34 -29.18
CA THR A 12 11.05 24.01 -29.78
C THR A 12 9.58 23.63 -29.89
N ILE A 13 8.69 24.34 -29.18
CA ILE A 13 7.25 24.06 -29.25
C ILE A 13 6.59 24.95 -30.29
N THR A 14 6.21 24.34 -31.43
CA THR A 14 5.48 25.00 -32.52
C THR A 14 3.98 25.06 -32.27
N SER A 15 3.40 24.06 -31.61
CA SER A 15 1.98 24.03 -31.24
C SER A 15 1.71 23.07 -30.08
N ILE A 16 0.59 23.30 -29.39
CA ILE A 16 0.00 22.35 -28.43
C ILE A 16 -1.33 21.91 -29.04
N ILE A 17 -1.43 20.63 -29.38
CA ILE A 17 -2.63 20.07 -30.03
C ILE A 17 -3.51 19.26 -29.07
N LYS A 18 -3.00 18.95 -27.87
CA LYS A 18 -3.62 18.02 -26.93
C LYS A 18 -3.24 18.34 -25.49
N ALA A 19 -4.20 18.22 -24.58
CA ALA A 19 -3.98 18.18 -23.14
C ALA A 19 -4.44 16.81 -22.61
N MET A 20 -3.70 16.22 -21.68
CA MET A 20 -4.06 14.96 -21.03
C MET A 20 -4.00 15.11 -19.52
N PHE A 21 -5.03 14.61 -18.84
CA PHE A 21 -5.11 14.57 -17.39
C PHE A 21 -5.05 13.11 -16.93
N TYR A 22 -4.38 12.87 -15.81
CA TYR A 22 -4.19 11.54 -15.25
C TYR A 22 -4.50 11.54 -13.76
N ASN A 23 -5.26 10.55 -13.30
CA ASN A 23 -5.55 10.27 -11.89
C ASN A 23 -5.97 11.51 -11.08
N SER A 24 -6.78 12.39 -11.68
CA SER A 24 -7.10 13.70 -11.13
C SER A 24 -8.56 14.07 -11.38
N GLU A 25 -9.17 14.73 -10.41
CA GLU A 25 -10.33 15.58 -10.67
C GLU A 25 -9.84 16.84 -11.37
N HIS A 26 -10.35 17.07 -12.56
CA HIS A 26 -9.82 18.11 -13.43
C HIS A 26 -10.90 18.89 -14.14
N SER A 27 -10.49 20.09 -14.58
CA SER A 27 -11.29 20.90 -15.47
C SER A 27 -10.46 21.52 -16.58
N ILE A 28 -11.11 21.73 -17.73
CA ILE A 28 -10.56 22.44 -18.87
C ILE A 28 -11.61 23.38 -19.46
N CYS A 29 -11.21 24.62 -19.73
CA CYS A 29 -12.09 25.66 -20.27
C CYS A 29 -11.39 26.42 -21.39
N ALA A 30 -12.00 26.55 -22.57
CA ALA A 30 -11.47 27.41 -23.62
C ALA A 30 -12.03 28.84 -23.48
N SER A 31 -11.30 29.84 -24.02
CA SER A 31 -11.63 31.28 -23.92
C SER A 31 -12.90 31.74 -24.65
N GLY A 32 -13.78 30.82 -25.03
CA GLY A 32 -15.12 31.09 -25.56
C GLY A 32 -16.20 30.17 -24.99
N ASP A 33 -15.83 29.27 -24.07
CA ASP A 33 -16.77 28.37 -23.44
C ASP A 33 -17.48 29.07 -22.27
N SER A 34 -18.78 28.81 -22.11
CA SER A 34 -19.56 29.38 -21.01
C SER A 34 -19.33 28.65 -19.67
N LYS A 35 -18.86 27.40 -19.73
CA LYS A 35 -18.59 26.56 -18.56
C LYS A 35 -17.38 25.66 -18.82
N PRO A 36 -16.54 25.41 -17.80
CA PRO A 36 -15.49 24.42 -17.91
C PRO A 36 -16.08 23.01 -18.06
N VAL A 37 -15.40 22.16 -18.83
CA VAL A 37 -15.61 20.71 -18.78
C VAL A 37 -14.97 20.20 -17.48
N MET A 38 -15.70 19.42 -16.69
CA MET A 38 -15.19 18.80 -15.47
C MET A 38 -15.29 17.28 -15.57
N ASP A 39 -14.27 16.58 -15.10
CA ASP A 39 -14.18 15.13 -15.20
C ASP A 39 -13.27 14.58 -14.07
N ASN A 40 -13.42 13.30 -13.76
CA ASN A 40 -12.63 12.56 -12.78
C ASN A 40 -12.24 11.15 -13.27
N ASN A 41 -12.29 10.90 -14.58
CA ASN A 41 -11.71 9.71 -15.17
C ASN A 41 -10.17 9.68 -15.01
N TYR A 42 -9.62 8.48 -14.84
CA TYR A 42 -8.20 8.24 -14.59
C TYR A 42 -7.29 8.71 -15.74
N GLN A 43 -7.85 8.79 -16.96
CA GLN A 43 -7.17 9.33 -18.13
C GLN A 43 -8.18 10.01 -19.04
N CYS A 44 -8.05 11.32 -19.21
CA CYS A 44 -8.83 12.10 -20.15
C CYS A 44 -7.96 12.90 -21.10
N SER A 45 -8.43 13.04 -22.34
CA SER A 45 -7.68 13.61 -23.44
C SER A 45 -8.53 14.63 -24.18
N TYR A 46 -8.07 15.87 -24.23
CA TYR A 46 -8.77 16.98 -24.86
C TYR A 46 -7.96 17.53 -26.03
N SER A 47 -8.61 17.75 -27.17
CA SER A 47 -8.01 18.42 -28.31
C SER A 47 -7.92 19.92 -28.05
N VAL A 48 -6.74 20.50 -28.28
CA VAL A 48 -6.47 21.93 -28.11
C VAL A 48 -6.50 22.60 -29.47
N LYS A 49 -7.38 23.58 -29.65
CA LYS A 49 -7.54 24.32 -30.91
C LYS A 49 -6.61 25.53 -30.93
N SER A 50 -5.97 25.77 -32.07
CA SER A 50 -5.15 26.96 -32.28
C SER A 50 -6.00 28.23 -32.20
N GLY A 51 -5.42 29.31 -31.67
CA GLY A 51 -6.09 30.62 -31.55
C GLY A 51 -6.99 30.81 -30.34
N LEU A 52 -7.19 29.78 -29.51
CA LEU A 52 -7.91 29.89 -28.24
C LEU A 52 -6.93 29.88 -27.06
N SER A 53 -7.33 30.52 -25.95
CA SER A 53 -6.65 30.35 -24.66
C SER A 53 -7.38 29.29 -23.84
N TYR A 54 -6.65 28.49 -23.07
CA TYR A 54 -7.21 27.44 -22.24
C TYR A 54 -6.80 27.61 -20.78
N GLU A 55 -7.75 27.46 -19.88
CA GLU A 55 -7.51 27.30 -18.44
C GLU A 55 -7.63 25.80 -18.10
N LEU A 56 -6.63 25.27 -17.41
CA LEU A 56 -6.56 23.86 -17.01
C LEU A 56 -6.36 23.79 -15.50
N LYS A 57 -7.17 22.99 -14.82
CA LYS A 57 -7.03 22.70 -13.39
C LYS A 57 -6.99 21.19 -13.19
N ALA A 58 -6.05 20.70 -12.39
CA ALA A 58 -5.98 19.30 -11.99
C ALA A 58 -5.71 19.24 -10.49
N ASN A 59 -6.57 18.54 -9.75
CA ASN A 59 -6.38 18.29 -8.33
C ASN A 59 -6.28 16.78 -8.12
N GLU A 60 -5.50 16.36 -7.12
CA GLU A 60 -5.54 14.98 -6.67
C GLU A 60 -6.97 14.61 -6.28
N ILE A 61 -7.39 13.40 -6.62
CA ILE A 61 -8.69 12.88 -6.21
C ILE A 61 -8.78 12.84 -4.68
N ARG A 62 -9.96 13.17 -4.15
CA ARG A 62 -10.21 13.19 -2.71
C ARG A 62 -11.62 12.67 -2.44
N GLN A 63 -11.83 12.05 -1.29
CA GLN A 63 -13.19 11.75 -0.86
C GLN A 63 -14.00 13.05 -0.71
N HIS A 64 -15.30 12.97 -0.99
CA HIS A 64 -16.20 14.11 -0.91
C HIS A 64 -16.97 14.17 0.42
N ALA A 65 -16.46 13.49 1.44
CA ALA A 65 -17.12 13.38 2.72
C ALA A 65 -16.97 14.65 3.56
N LYS A 66 -17.98 14.91 4.39
CA LYS A 66 -18.05 16.07 5.30
C LYS A 66 -17.49 15.77 6.68
N SER A 67 -17.46 14.50 7.08
CA SER A 67 -16.85 14.00 8.31
C SER A 67 -16.39 12.55 8.12
N ILE A 68 -15.72 11.99 9.12
CA ILE A 68 -15.30 10.57 9.11
C ILE A 68 -16.51 9.65 9.16
N GLU A 69 -17.55 10.01 9.90
CA GLU A 69 -18.81 9.26 10.01
C GLU A 69 -19.54 9.24 8.66
N ASP A 70 -19.64 10.39 7.99
CA ASP A 70 -20.20 10.51 6.64
C ASP A 70 -19.38 9.67 5.64
N LEU A 71 -18.05 9.71 5.72
CA LEU A 71 -17.18 8.88 4.87
C LEU A 71 -17.43 7.39 5.07
N ARG A 72 -17.55 6.94 6.32
CA ARG A 72 -17.82 5.52 6.65
C ARG A 72 -19.19 5.10 6.14
N GLU A 73 -20.22 5.90 6.41
CA GLU A 73 -21.59 5.59 6.01
C GLU A 73 -21.71 5.51 4.49
N ARG A 74 -21.22 6.51 3.76
CA ARG A 74 -21.20 6.50 2.28
C ARG A 74 -20.39 5.35 1.72
N SER A 75 -19.23 5.05 2.31
CA SER A 75 -18.41 3.91 1.89
C SER A 75 -19.15 2.60 2.06
N GLU A 76 -19.82 2.38 3.20
CA GLU A 76 -20.60 1.16 3.43
C GLU A 76 -21.75 1.03 2.43
N TYR A 77 -22.51 2.10 2.20
CA TYR A 77 -23.58 2.09 1.20
C TYR A 77 -23.06 1.84 -0.21
N ALA A 78 -21.96 2.49 -0.60
CA ALA A 78 -21.34 2.31 -1.90
C ALA A 78 -20.84 0.87 -2.10
N MET A 79 -20.18 0.28 -1.10
CA MET A 79 -19.71 -1.11 -1.16
C MET A 79 -20.84 -2.13 -1.28
N ASN A 80 -22.03 -1.81 -0.76
CA ASN A 80 -23.22 -2.67 -0.82
C ASN A 80 -24.16 -2.32 -2.00
N SER A 81 -23.79 -1.32 -2.81
CA SER A 81 -24.60 -0.84 -3.93
C SER A 81 -24.73 -1.88 -5.05
N ILE A 82 -25.75 -1.72 -5.89
CA ILE A 82 -26.00 -2.66 -6.99
C ILE A 82 -24.89 -2.57 -8.05
N GLU A 83 -24.32 -1.39 -8.24
CA GLU A 83 -23.20 -1.09 -9.13
C GLU A 83 -21.98 -1.94 -8.76
N ILE A 84 -21.59 -1.95 -7.47
CA ILE A 84 -20.48 -2.76 -6.97
C ILE A 84 -20.81 -4.25 -7.00
N ARG A 85 -22.02 -4.64 -6.62
CA ARG A 85 -22.45 -6.05 -6.68
C ARG A 85 -22.39 -6.61 -8.10
N ASN A 86 -22.76 -5.83 -9.11
CA ASN A 86 -22.68 -6.23 -10.51
C ASN A 86 -21.23 -6.40 -10.96
N LEU A 87 -20.34 -5.46 -10.61
CA LEU A 87 -18.90 -5.59 -10.88
C LEU A 87 -18.30 -6.84 -10.21
N VAL A 88 -18.63 -7.09 -8.93
CA VAL A 88 -18.18 -8.27 -8.19
C VAL A 88 -18.69 -9.56 -8.84
N THR A 89 -19.97 -9.58 -9.25
CA THR A 89 -20.57 -10.73 -9.94
C THR A 89 -19.85 -11.00 -11.26
N GLU A 90 -19.50 -9.96 -12.02
CA GLU A 90 -18.73 -10.11 -13.26
C GLU A 90 -17.33 -10.68 -12.99
N LEU A 91 -16.60 -10.17 -12.00
CA LEU A 91 -15.29 -10.73 -11.61
C LEU A 91 -15.41 -12.21 -11.22
N GLN A 92 -16.45 -12.58 -10.48
CA GLN A 92 -16.69 -13.95 -10.04
C GLN A 92 -16.97 -14.93 -11.20
N LYS A 93 -17.50 -14.48 -12.34
CA LYS A 93 -17.66 -15.32 -13.55
C LYS A 93 -16.32 -15.83 -14.09
N TYR A 94 -15.24 -15.11 -13.85
CA TYR A 94 -13.87 -15.51 -14.22
C TYR A 94 -13.16 -16.25 -13.07
N GLU A 95 -13.92 -16.72 -12.07
CA GLU A 95 -13.40 -17.39 -10.86
C GLU A 95 -12.35 -16.54 -10.13
N ILE A 96 -12.56 -15.22 -10.11
CA ILE A 96 -11.72 -14.29 -9.34
C ILE A 96 -12.38 -14.10 -7.97
N THR A 97 -11.60 -14.29 -6.91
CA THR A 97 -12.08 -14.11 -5.54
C THR A 97 -12.03 -12.62 -5.19
N VAL A 98 -13.16 -12.05 -4.78
CA VAL A 98 -13.25 -10.68 -4.27
C VAL A 98 -13.58 -10.72 -2.80
N VAL A 99 -12.71 -10.16 -1.95
CA VAL A 99 -12.86 -10.16 -0.51
C VAL A 99 -13.20 -8.75 -0.02
N LYS A 100 -14.37 -8.64 0.60
CA LYS A 100 -14.78 -7.47 1.39
C LYS A 100 -14.26 -7.63 2.83
N PRO A 101 -13.68 -6.60 3.46
CA PRO A 101 -13.42 -6.61 4.89
C PRO A 101 -14.69 -6.95 5.69
N PRO A 102 -14.61 -7.75 6.76
CA PRO A 102 -15.80 -8.17 7.53
C PRO A 102 -16.51 -6.97 8.19
N SER A 103 -15.77 -5.91 8.50
CA SER A 103 -16.28 -4.63 8.96
C SER A 103 -15.37 -3.51 8.46
N LEU A 104 -15.93 -2.29 8.39
CA LEU A 104 -15.12 -1.09 8.23
C LEU A 104 -14.12 -0.98 9.38
N LYS A 105 -12.92 -0.48 9.07
CA LYS A 105 -11.81 -0.30 10.02
C LYS A 105 -12.30 0.32 11.35
N GLY A 106 -11.82 -0.16 12.49
CA GLY A 106 -12.19 0.41 13.80
C GLY A 106 -11.83 1.90 13.91
N ASN A 107 -12.64 2.68 14.66
CA ASN A 107 -12.51 4.14 14.73
C ASN A 107 -11.12 4.61 15.20
N GLU A 108 -10.58 4.02 16.26
CA GLU A 108 -9.27 4.41 16.83
C GLU A 108 -8.14 4.19 15.81
N ARG A 109 -8.02 2.99 15.25
CA ARG A 109 -6.99 2.66 14.24
C ARG A 109 -7.15 3.46 12.96
N LEU A 110 -8.38 3.85 12.59
CA LEU A 110 -8.64 4.70 11.44
C LEU A 110 -8.15 6.13 11.70
N LEU A 111 -8.47 6.69 12.88
CA LEU A 111 -8.03 8.03 13.28
C LEU A 111 -6.50 8.12 13.37
N GLU A 112 -5.85 7.14 14.01
CA GLU A 112 -4.39 7.05 14.05
C GLU A 112 -3.79 7.01 12.64
N LYS A 113 -4.38 6.22 11.74
CA LYS A 113 -3.93 6.16 10.35
C LYS A 113 -4.10 7.51 9.65
N ILE A 114 -5.26 8.15 9.77
CA ILE A 114 -5.53 9.44 9.12
C ILE A 114 -4.56 10.50 9.63
N GLN A 115 -4.27 10.50 10.93
CA GLN A 115 -3.32 11.42 11.53
C GLN A 115 -1.89 11.17 11.04
N ALA A 116 -1.46 9.90 11.01
CA ALA A 116 -0.10 9.53 10.65
C ALA A 116 0.18 9.65 9.14
N ASP A 117 -0.74 9.15 8.31
CA ASP A 117 -0.52 9.00 6.87
C ASP A 117 -1.01 10.22 6.07
N TYR A 118 -2.02 10.95 6.57
CA TYR A 118 -2.69 12.05 5.84
C TYR A 118 -2.73 13.37 6.60
N GLY A 119 -2.01 13.49 7.73
CA GLY A 119 -1.94 14.72 8.51
C GLY A 119 -3.27 15.18 9.09
N GLY A 120 -4.21 14.26 9.33
CA GLY A 120 -5.56 14.56 9.84
C GLY A 120 -6.62 14.71 8.74
N ASP A 121 -6.24 14.71 7.47
CA ASP A 121 -7.19 14.83 6.37
C ASP A 121 -7.81 13.49 5.98
N PHE A 122 -9.01 13.24 6.50
CA PHE A 122 -9.75 12.01 6.22
C PHE A 122 -10.17 11.88 4.75
N ASN A 123 -10.22 12.97 3.97
CA ASN A 123 -10.59 12.88 2.56
C ASN A 123 -9.48 12.29 1.68
N GLN A 124 -8.30 11.99 2.23
CA GLN A 124 -7.27 11.20 1.57
C GLN A 124 -7.35 9.70 1.92
N ALA A 125 -8.25 9.28 2.82
CA ALA A 125 -8.39 7.90 3.24
C ALA A 125 -9.29 7.08 2.29
N PHE A 126 -8.66 6.45 1.30
CA PHE A 126 -9.35 5.56 0.35
C PHE A 126 -9.50 4.11 0.85
N ASP A 127 -8.77 3.71 1.89
CA ASP A 127 -8.79 2.34 2.41
C ASP A 127 -9.98 2.02 3.35
N ILE A 128 -10.93 2.94 3.48
CA ILE A 128 -12.18 2.73 4.24
C ILE A 128 -13.13 1.85 3.43
N GLY A 129 -13.51 2.30 2.23
CA GLY A 129 -14.30 1.54 1.30
C GLY A 129 -13.41 0.72 0.36
N ARG A 130 -12.97 -0.48 0.77
CA ARG A 130 -11.98 -1.25 -0.02
C ARG A 130 -12.37 -2.70 -0.26
N PHE A 131 -11.91 -3.25 -1.38
CA PHE A 131 -11.95 -4.67 -1.69
C PHE A 131 -10.55 -5.19 -2.02
N THR A 132 -10.29 -6.44 -1.63
CA THR A 132 -9.08 -7.17 -2.05
C THR A 132 -9.47 -8.19 -3.10
N ILE A 133 -8.91 -8.07 -4.29
CA ILE A 133 -9.13 -8.99 -5.41
C ILE A 133 -7.97 -9.96 -5.46
N LEU A 134 -8.27 -11.25 -5.34
CA LEU A 134 -7.29 -12.32 -5.23
C LEU A 134 -7.30 -13.18 -6.49
N CYS A 135 -6.21 -13.12 -7.23
CA CYS A 135 -6.03 -13.81 -8.49
C CYS A 135 -5.08 -15.00 -8.34
N GLU A 136 -5.38 -16.12 -9.00
CA GLU A 136 -4.51 -17.31 -8.95
C GLU A 136 -3.20 -17.11 -9.69
N ASN A 137 -3.22 -16.35 -10.79
CA ASN A 137 -2.10 -16.17 -11.69
C ASN A 137 -2.20 -14.83 -12.43
N SER A 138 -1.14 -14.50 -13.18
CA SER A 138 -1.03 -13.25 -13.94
C SER A 138 -2.17 -13.07 -14.96
N THR A 139 -2.67 -14.14 -15.57
CA THR A 139 -3.80 -14.06 -16.51
C THR A 139 -5.07 -13.61 -15.80
N LYS A 140 -5.42 -14.23 -14.66
CA LYS A 140 -6.58 -13.80 -13.86
C LYS A 140 -6.41 -12.38 -13.32
N LEU A 141 -5.19 -11.96 -12.99
CA LEU A 141 -4.89 -10.58 -12.58
C LEU A 141 -5.19 -9.59 -13.72
N GLN A 142 -4.70 -9.85 -14.93
CA GLN A 142 -4.98 -9.01 -16.09
C GLN A 142 -6.47 -8.99 -16.44
N THR A 143 -7.17 -10.13 -16.34
CA THR A 143 -8.62 -10.20 -16.50
C THR A 143 -9.34 -9.34 -15.47
N ALA A 144 -8.95 -9.42 -14.19
CA ALA A 144 -9.55 -8.60 -13.13
C ALA A 144 -9.42 -7.10 -13.43
N VAL A 145 -8.21 -6.67 -13.81
CA VAL A 145 -7.91 -5.28 -14.20
C VAL A 145 -8.74 -4.87 -15.41
N ALA A 146 -8.86 -5.72 -16.43
CA ALA A 146 -9.65 -5.43 -17.63
C ALA A 146 -11.14 -5.29 -17.32
N VAL A 147 -11.70 -6.12 -16.42
CA VAL A 147 -13.09 -6.00 -15.96
C VAL A 147 -13.30 -4.71 -15.18
N MET A 148 -12.41 -4.40 -14.22
CA MET A 148 -12.48 -3.14 -13.47
C MET A 148 -12.34 -1.91 -14.36
N LYS A 149 -11.52 -1.97 -15.42
CA LYS A 149 -11.36 -0.86 -16.37
C LYS A 149 -12.62 -0.59 -17.21
N LYS A 150 -13.55 -1.54 -17.28
CA LYS A 150 -14.87 -1.37 -17.91
C LYS A 150 -15.92 -0.90 -16.89
N ALA A 151 -15.50 -0.15 -15.87
CA ALA A 151 -16.34 0.31 -14.76
C ALA A 151 -17.63 1.03 -15.23
N GLU A 152 -17.55 1.74 -16.36
CA GLU A 152 -18.69 2.46 -16.96
C GLU A 152 -19.90 1.54 -17.22
N GLN A 153 -19.67 0.26 -17.54
CA GLN A 153 -20.74 -0.73 -17.78
C GLN A 153 -21.56 -1.02 -16.51
N PHE A 154 -21.02 -0.66 -15.35
CA PHE A 154 -21.64 -0.82 -14.04
C PHE A 154 -22.06 0.53 -13.43
N ASN A 155 -22.06 1.62 -14.21
CA ASN A 155 -22.28 3.00 -13.75
C ASN A 155 -21.24 3.49 -12.72
N LEU A 156 -19.99 3.05 -12.87
CA LEU A 156 -18.85 3.45 -12.07
C LEU A 156 -17.82 4.19 -12.93
N ILE A 157 -16.97 5.01 -12.32
CA ILE A 157 -15.90 5.73 -13.03
C ILE A 157 -14.55 5.25 -12.50
N VAL A 158 -13.64 4.89 -13.40
CA VAL A 158 -12.25 4.61 -13.02
C VAL A 158 -11.55 5.94 -12.84
N SER A 159 -11.16 6.28 -11.61
CA SER A 159 -10.61 7.61 -11.31
C SER A 159 -9.12 7.59 -10.96
N GLU A 160 -8.60 6.44 -10.57
CA GLU A 160 -7.15 6.23 -10.46
C GLU A 160 -6.79 4.82 -10.91
N ASP A 161 -5.70 4.71 -11.67
CA ASP A 161 -5.13 3.43 -12.10
C ASP A 161 -3.62 3.41 -11.80
N LYS A 162 -3.22 2.63 -10.78
CA LYS A 162 -1.83 2.49 -10.33
C LYS A 162 -1.39 1.03 -10.37
N ASN A 163 -0.53 0.71 -11.34
CA ASN A 163 0.11 -0.61 -11.45
C ASN A 163 1.46 -0.63 -10.71
N PHE A 164 1.48 -1.26 -9.52
CA PHE A 164 2.68 -1.61 -8.75
C PHE A 164 2.98 -3.11 -8.80
N PHE A 165 2.45 -3.81 -9.80
CA PHE A 165 2.71 -5.23 -9.97
C PHE A 165 4.03 -5.48 -10.69
N ASP A 166 4.34 -4.68 -11.70
CA ASP A 166 5.60 -4.76 -12.47
C ASP A 166 6.59 -3.65 -12.08
N ARG A 167 6.18 -2.76 -11.17
CA ARG A 167 6.98 -1.63 -10.67
C ARG A 167 7.05 -1.73 -9.15
N GLN A 168 8.23 -1.49 -8.58
CA GLN A 168 8.39 -1.52 -7.13
C GLN A 168 7.63 -0.36 -6.49
N SER A 169 6.67 -0.69 -5.63
CA SER A 169 6.09 0.28 -4.68
C SER A 169 7.13 0.64 -3.62
N LYS A 170 6.88 1.68 -2.81
CA LYS A 170 7.80 2.08 -1.72
C LYS A 170 8.13 0.91 -0.77
N THR A 171 7.16 0.04 -0.51
CA THR A 171 7.33 -1.14 0.37
C THR A 171 7.62 -2.42 -0.41
N HIS A 172 7.79 -2.36 -1.73
CA HIS A 172 7.96 -3.51 -2.61
C HIS A 172 6.79 -4.51 -2.58
N HIS A 173 5.62 -4.15 -2.05
CA HIS A 173 4.45 -4.99 -2.21
C HIS A 173 3.94 -4.94 -3.66
N ARG A 174 3.52 -6.09 -4.21
CA ARG A 174 3.03 -6.23 -5.59
C ARG A 174 1.51 -6.26 -5.65
N PHE A 175 0.94 -5.23 -6.24
CA PHE A 175 -0.50 -5.07 -6.39
C PHE A 175 -0.84 -4.11 -7.53
N HIS A 176 -2.07 -4.22 -8.02
CA HIS A 176 -2.67 -3.27 -8.94
C HIS A 176 -3.79 -2.56 -8.19
N ASN A 177 -3.67 -1.25 -7.98
CA ASN A 177 -4.68 -0.46 -7.29
C ASN A 177 -5.52 0.34 -8.27
N ILE A 178 -6.83 0.16 -8.20
CA ILE A 178 -7.79 0.94 -8.98
C ILE A 178 -8.75 1.62 -8.01
N LYS A 179 -8.92 2.93 -8.13
CA LYS A 179 -9.98 3.65 -7.39
C LYS A 179 -11.16 3.88 -8.31
N LEU A 180 -12.32 3.43 -7.86
CA LEU A 180 -13.58 3.59 -8.56
C LEU A 180 -14.41 4.65 -7.84
N TYR A 181 -14.81 5.68 -8.56
CA TYR A 181 -15.82 6.61 -8.07
C TYR A 181 -17.21 6.00 -8.26
N VAL A 182 -18.04 6.10 -7.23
CA VAL A 182 -19.43 5.61 -7.20
C VAL A 182 -20.35 6.83 -7.24
N PRO A 183 -20.81 7.30 -8.42
CA PRO A 183 -21.49 8.60 -8.55
C PRO A 183 -22.72 8.74 -7.67
N LYS A 184 -23.49 7.65 -7.49
CA LYS A 184 -24.71 7.63 -6.68
C LYS A 184 -24.48 7.93 -5.20
N HIS A 185 -23.31 7.55 -4.69
CA HIS A 185 -22.94 7.71 -3.28
C HIS A 185 -21.91 8.82 -3.07
N ASP A 186 -21.37 9.39 -4.16
CA ASP A 186 -20.45 10.52 -4.14
C ASP A 186 -19.24 10.20 -3.24
N VAL A 187 -18.61 9.05 -3.51
CA VAL A 187 -17.48 8.49 -2.75
C VAL A 187 -16.64 7.60 -3.65
N TYR A 188 -15.35 7.50 -3.34
CA TYR A 188 -14.42 6.59 -4.00
C TYR A 188 -14.24 5.30 -3.19
N ILE A 189 -14.19 4.18 -3.89
CA ILE A 189 -13.80 2.89 -3.33
C ILE A 189 -12.46 2.42 -3.92
N GLU A 190 -11.70 1.69 -3.12
CA GLU A 190 -10.41 1.10 -3.51
C GLU A 190 -10.57 -0.37 -3.89
N MET A 191 -10.11 -0.74 -5.08
CA MET A 191 -10.07 -2.11 -5.58
C MET A 191 -8.60 -2.52 -5.77
N GLN A 192 -8.08 -3.30 -4.83
CA GLN A 192 -6.68 -3.73 -4.85
C GLN A 192 -6.57 -5.18 -5.32
N ALA A 193 -6.01 -5.40 -6.50
CA ALA A 193 -5.77 -6.73 -7.05
C ALA A 193 -4.34 -7.22 -6.82
N THR A 194 -4.19 -8.48 -6.41
CA THR A 194 -2.89 -9.14 -6.22
C THR A 194 -3.00 -10.64 -6.46
N LEU A 195 -1.87 -11.36 -6.45
CA LEU A 195 -1.86 -12.81 -6.51
C LEU A 195 -2.12 -13.43 -5.13
N LYS A 196 -2.79 -14.58 -5.10
CA LYS A 196 -3.03 -15.34 -3.86
C LYS A 196 -1.74 -15.71 -3.13
N ASN A 197 -0.65 -15.94 -3.85
CA ASN A 197 0.64 -16.26 -3.22
C ASN A 197 1.36 -15.05 -2.64
N PHE A 198 0.87 -13.83 -2.89
CA PHE A 198 1.45 -12.56 -2.42
C PHE A 198 0.61 -11.90 -1.32
N THR A 199 -0.67 -12.25 -1.19
CA THR A 199 -1.56 -11.61 -0.22
C THR A 199 -1.16 -11.97 1.21
N THR A 200 -1.28 -11.01 2.12
CA THR A 200 -1.16 -11.18 3.58
C THR A 200 -2.53 -11.25 4.26
N LEU A 201 -3.62 -11.35 3.49
CA LEU A 201 -4.96 -11.42 4.02
C LEU A 201 -5.21 -12.76 4.73
N GLU A 202 -5.53 -12.69 6.02
CA GLU A 202 -5.82 -13.85 6.87
C GLU A 202 -6.99 -14.67 6.30
N GLY A 203 -6.86 -16.00 6.34
CA GLY A 203 -7.82 -16.94 5.73
C GLY A 203 -7.59 -17.20 4.23
N TYR A 204 -6.83 -16.37 3.52
CA TYR A 204 -6.56 -16.52 2.09
C TYR A 204 -5.08 -16.66 1.73
N THR A 205 -4.20 -16.25 2.63
CA THR A 205 -2.75 -16.28 2.43
C THR A 205 -2.14 -17.66 2.66
N VAL A 206 -1.16 -18.01 1.83
CA VAL A 206 -0.30 -19.18 2.03
C VAL A 206 0.97 -18.86 2.83
N ILE A 207 1.21 -17.57 3.08
CA ILE A 207 2.39 -17.03 3.77
C ILE A 207 2.22 -17.31 5.27
N GLU A 208 3.25 -17.89 5.87
CA GLU A 208 3.27 -18.09 7.32
C GLU A 208 3.47 -16.75 8.02
N ASN A 209 2.76 -16.54 9.14
CA ASN A 209 2.76 -15.29 9.87
C ASN A 209 2.47 -14.06 8.96
N PRO A 210 1.30 -14.04 8.30
CA PRO A 210 1.00 -13.05 7.27
C PRO A 210 0.90 -11.61 7.80
N LYS A 211 0.73 -11.44 9.12
CA LYS A 211 0.68 -10.13 9.78
C LYS A 211 2.07 -9.52 9.98
N LEU A 212 3.16 -10.28 9.84
CA LEU A 212 4.52 -9.83 10.17
C LEU A 212 4.90 -8.54 9.43
N SER A 213 4.86 -8.55 8.09
CA SER A 213 5.23 -7.39 7.26
C SER A 213 4.34 -6.18 7.55
N HIS A 214 3.02 -6.41 7.69
CA HIS A 214 2.05 -5.36 7.99
C HIS A 214 2.29 -4.70 9.36
N LEU A 215 2.49 -5.51 10.41
CA LEU A 215 2.75 -4.99 11.76
C LEU A 215 4.11 -4.29 11.85
N PHE A 216 5.13 -4.81 11.18
CA PHE A 216 6.44 -4.16 11.10
C PHE A 216 6.29 -2.78 10.43
N TYR A 217 5.60 -2.72 9.28
CA TYR A 217 5.28 -1.45 8.63
C TYR A 217 4.53 -0.47 9.55
N GLU A 218 3.57 -0.97 10.34
CA GLU A 218 2.82 -0.13 11.28
C GLU A 218 3.70 0.50 12.37
N HIS A 219 4.72 -0.22 12.85
CA HIS A 219 5.67 0.33 13.82
C HIS A 219 6.54 1.46 13.24
N ILE A 220 6.94 1.37 11.97
CA ILE A 220 7.94 2.27 11.38
C ILE A 220 7.35 3.46 10.62
N ARG A 221 6.13 3.32 10.07
CA ARG A 221 5.55 4.32 9.15
C ARG A 221 5.33 5.71 9.77
N ALA A 222 4.93 5.75 11.04
CA ALA A 222 4.65 6.99 11.77
C ALA A 222 5.86 7.48 12.58
N TRP A 223 6.97 6.75 12.55
CA TRP A 223 8.16 7.08 13.32
C TRP A 223 8.82 8.32 12.75
N LYS A 224 9.01 9.33 13.60
CA LYS A 224 9.83 10.51 13.36
C LYS A 224 11.07 10.42 14.23
N PRO A 225 12.23 10.04 13.66
CA PRO A 225 13.49 9.98 14.39
C PRO A 225 13.86 11.32 15.01
N ASN A 226 14.33 11.30 16.26
CA ASN A 226 14.75 12.49 16.98
C ASN A 226 16.27 12.71 16.96
N ASN A 227 17.03 11.73 16.48
CA ASN A 227 18.49 11.75 16.44
C ASN A 227 19.02 10.82 15.32
N GLN A 228 20.32 10.91 15.05
CA GLN A 228 20.99 10.14 13.99
C GLN A 228 20.86 8.62 14.18
N LEU A 229 20.93 8.13 15.42
CA LEU A 229 20.83 6.70 15.72
C LEU A 229 19.43 6.16 15.40
N GLU A 230 18.38 6.92 15.72
CA GLU A 230 17.01 6.57 15.36
C GLU A 230 16.79 6.61 13.84
N GLU A 231 17.41 7.55 13.12
CA GLU A 231 17.30 7.64 11.67
C GLU A 231 17.94 6.42 10.99
N GLU A 232 19.13 6.03 11.45
CA GLU A 232 19.82 4.82 10.97
C GLU A 232 19.02 3.54 11.25
N LEU A 233 18.42 3.44 12.44
CA LEU A 233 17.58 2.30 12.81
C LEU A 233 16.29 2.26 11.99
N ARG A 234 15.65 3.41 11.75
CA ARG A 234 14.48 3.52 10.88
C ARG A 234 14.81 3.11 9.45
N GLN A 235 15.90 3.62 8.87
CA GLN A 235 16.34 3.24 7.53
C GLN A 235 16.59 1.74 7.44
N SER A 236 17.30 1.16 8.42
CA SER A 236 17.57 -0.28 8.48
C SER A 236 16.27 -1.09 8.61
N SER A 237 15.27 -0.54 9.29
CA SER A 237 13.94 -1.14 9.40
C SER A 237 13.19 -1.12 8.07
N ASP A 238 13.19 0.01 7.36
CA ASP A 238 12.60 0.14 6.02
C ASP A 238 13.25 -0.84 5.03
N GLU A 239 14.59 -0.94 5.04
CA GLU A 239 15.34 -1.92 4.23
C GLU A 239 14.98 -3.37 4.59
N THR A 240 14.80 -3.67 5.87
CA THR A 240 14.40 -5.01 6.34
C THR A 240 12.98 -5.35 5.90
N LEU A 241 12.05 -4.40 6.00
CA LEU A 241 10.68 -4.55 5.52
C LEU A 241 10.67 -4.81 3.99
N THR A 242 11.48 -4.08 3.24
CA THR A 242 11.67 -4.28 1.80
C THR A 242 12.13 -5.70 1.49
N LYS A 243 13.17 -6.20 2.17
CA LYS A 243 13.66 -7.58 1.98
C LYS A 243 12.61 -8.64 2.31
N ILE A 244 11.80 -8.41 3.36
CA ILE A 244 10.68 -9.29 3.70
C ILE A 244 9.65 -9.30 2.56
N ASN A 245 9.31 -8.13 2.02
CA ASN A 245 8.36 -8.02 0.91
C ASN A 245 8.92 -8.57 -0.40
N ASP A 246 10.23 -8.51 -0.62
CA ASP A 246 10.89 -9.15 -1.76
C ASP A 246 10.74 -10.68 -1.74
N ILE A 247 10.80 -11.29 -0.54
CA ILE A 247 10.50 -12.72 -0.36
C ILE A 247 9.01 -13.01 -0.57
N ILE A 248 8.13 -12.21 0.02
CA ILE A 248 6.68 -12.40 -0.06
C ILE A 248 6.19 -12.30 -1.52
N CYS A 249 6.57 -11.23 -2.20
CA CYS A 249 6.13 -10.89 -3.55
C CYS A 249 7.05 -11.43 -4.65
N GLU A 250 8.06 -12.23 -4.30
CA GLU A 250 8.96 -12.91 -5.24
C GLU A 250 9.67 -11.92 -6.17
N TRP A 251 10.18 -10.82 -5.61
CA TRP A 251 11.10 -9.93 -6.31
C TRP A 251 12.50 -10.53 -6.44
N ILE A 252 12.84 -11.45 -5.55
CA ILE A 252 14.02 -12.31 -5.64
C ILE A 252 13.63 -13.71 -6.07
N ASP A 253 14.54 -14.41 -6.74
CA ASP A 253 14.25 -15.72 -7.29
C ASP A 253 14.12 -16.81 -6.19
N VAL A 254 13.46 -17.91 -6.54
CA VAL A 254 13.23 -19.03 -5.62
C VAL A 254 14.53 -19.67 -5.13
N LYS A 255 15.62 -19.64 -5.92
CA LYS A 255 16.92 -20.20 -5.51
C LYS A 255 17.57 -19.33 -4.44
N GLU A 256 17.44 -18.02 -4.55
CA GLU A 256 17.90 -17.05 -3.57
C GLU A 256 17.10 -17.14 -2.27
N ILE A 257 15.77 -17.21 -2.35
CA ILE A 257 14.91 -17.46 -1.18
C ILE A 257 15.35 -18.75 -0.48
N LYS A 258 15.60 -19.82 -1.25
CA LYS A 258 16.09 -21.10 -0.71
C LYS A 258 17.46 -20.97 -0.04
N LYS A 259 18.38 -20.19 -0.62
CA LYS A 259 19.69 -19.93 -0.02
C LYS A 259 19.56 -19.23 1.33
N ILE A 260 18.65 -18.25 1.44
CA ILE A 260 18.36 -17.56 2.69
C ILE A 260 17.74 -18.54 3.69
N SER A 261 16.71 -19.30 3.29
CA SER A 261 16.00 -20.24 4.17
C SER A 261 16.90 -21.36 4.68
N ASN A 262 17.89 -21.81 3.92
CA ASN A 262 18.84 -22.86 4.36
C ASN A 262 19.69 -22.45 5.58
N ARG A 263 19.73 -21.16 5.92
CA ARG A 263 20.42 -20.64 7.11
C ARG A 263 19.51 -20.57 8.33
N TYR A 264 18.22 -20.88 8.17
CA TYR A 264 17.24 -20.87 9.24
C TYR A 264 17.64 -21.85 10.34
N LYS A 265 17.61 -21.34 11.57
CA LYS A 265 17.67 -22.14 12.78
C LYS A 265 16.54 -21.67 13.71
N PRO A 266 15.71 -22.58 14.24
CA PRO A 266 14.61 -22.21 15.12
C PRO A 266 15.14 -21.67 16.45
N HIS A 267 14.34 -20.81 17.09
CA HIS A 267 14.62 -20.32 18.44
C HIS A 267 14.94 -21.44 19.44
N SER A 268 14.25 -22.58 19.35
CA SER A 268 14.47 -23.74 20.22
C SER A 268 15.87 -24.37 20.08
N GLU A 269 16.55 -24.15 18.95
CA GLU A 269 17.91 -24.64 18.71
C GLU A 269 18.97 -23.62 19.15
N ILE A 270 18.79 -22.35 18.78
CA ILE A 270 19.83 -21.33 19.00
C ILE A 270 19.64 -20.53 20.30
N LEU A 271 18.46 -20.56 20.90
CA LEU A 271 18.07 -19.78 22.09
C LEU A 271 18.41 -18.29 21.95
N ILE A 272 17.51 -17.54 21.32
CA ILE A 272 17.68 -16.10 21.13
C ILE A 272 17.73 -15.39 22.48
N LEU A 273 18.76 -14.55 22.65
CA LEU A 273 18.98 -13.80 23.88
C LEU A 273 18.06 -12.59 23.94
N LYS A 274 17.54 -12.30 25.13
CA LYS A 274 16.69 -11.12 25.36
C LYS A 274 17.53 -9.85 25.25
N PRO A 275 17.11 -8.85 24.45
CA PRO A 275 17.80 -7.57 24.34
C PRO A 275 17.95 -6.88 25.70
N PRO A 276 19.13 -6.28 26.00
CA PRO A 276 19.34 -5.49 27.22
C PRO A 276 18.31 -4.38 27.41
N GLN A 277 17.84 -3.78 26.31
CA GLN A 277 16.83 -2.72 26.28
C GLN A 277 15.48 -3.17 26.87
N LEU A 278 15.19 -4.47 26.90
CA LEU A 278 13.96 -5.04 27.45
C LEU A 278 14.13 -5.57 28.88
N LYS A 279 15.30 -5.39 29.52
CA LYS A 279 15.57 -5.91 30.86
C LYS A 279 14.86 -5.07 31.91
N GLY A 280 14.03 -5.71 32.73
CA GLY A 280 13.30 -5.06 33.82
C GLY A 280 12.10 -4.21 33.39
N ILE A 281 11.77 -4.16 32.09
CA ILE A 281 10.60 -3.43 31.56
C ILE A 281 9.47 -4.42 31.31
N ASN A 282 8.27 -4.12 31.84
CA ASN A 282 7.06 -4.91 31.60
C ASN A 282 6.35 -4.47 30.30
N GLU A 283 5.33 -5.22 29.86
CA GLU A 283 4.64 -4.90 28.59
C GLU A 283 3.84 -3.58 28.65
N GLU A 284 3.24 -3.27 29.80
CA GLU A 284 2.44 -2.05 30.01
C GLU A 284 3.31 -0.79 29.93
N GLU A 285 4.53 -0.84 30.47
CA GLU A 285 5.54 0.21 30.38
C GLU A 285 6.00 0.44 28.94
N ILE A 286 6.12 -0.63 28.14
CA ILE A 286 6.52 -0.50 26.72
C ILE A 286 5.40 0.13 25.90
N ASN A 287 4.14 -0.22 26.19
CA ASN A 287 3.00 0.32 25.48
C ASN A 287 2.71 1.78 25.86
N SER A 288 2.88 2.12 27.14
CA SER A 288 2.67 3.48 27.66
C SER A 288 3.81 4.45 27.32
N LYS A 289 5.05 3.97 27.24
CA LYS A 289 6.15 4.76 26.67
C LYS A 289 5.90 4.90 25.18
N ASN A 290 5.77 6.13 24.69
CA ASN A 290 5.69 6.40 23.25
C ASN A 290 7.07 6.24 22.56
N ASP A 291 7.81 5.19 22.94
CA ASP A 291 9.14 4.86 22.47
C ASP A 291 9.04 3.79 21.39
N ILE A 292 9.15 4.23 20.15
CA ILE A 292 9.02 3.37 18.97
C ILE A 292 10.17 2.36 18.89
N THR A 293 11.39 2.75 19.29
CA THR A 293 12.57 1.88 19.32
C THR A 293 12.33 0.70 20.26
N LEU A 294 11.76 0.95 21.44
CA LEU A 294 11.46 -0.09 22.41
C LEU A 294 10.32 -1.02 21.93
N LYS A 295 9.26 -0.44 21.36
CA LYS A 295 8.14 -1.20 20.76
C LYS A 295 8.63 -2.10 19.62
N LEU A 296 9.47 -1.57 18.73
CA LEU A 296 10.06 -2.31 17.63
C LEU A 296 10.98 -3.42 18.13
N THR A 297 11.82 -3.13 19.13
CA THR A 297 12.72 -4.12 19.75
C THR A 297 11.93 -5.28 20.34
N LYS A 298 10.86 -4.98 21.09
CA LYS A 298 9.96 -6.01 21.63
C LYS A 298 9.27 -6.79 20.53
N PHE A 299 8.72 -6.11 19.52
CA PHE A 299 8.06 -6.75 18.39
C PHE A 299 8.99 -7.76 17.72
N VAL A 300 10.18 -7.33 17.30
CA VAL A 300 11.14 -8.21 16.61
C VAL A 300 11.56 -9.39 17.48
N TYR A 301 11.88 -9.15 18.75
CA TYR A 301 12.23 -10.23 19.68
C TYR A 301 11.10 -11.24 19.85
N ASP A 302 9.87 -10.77 20.08
CA ASP A 302 8.71 -11.64 20.26
C ASP A 302 8.41 -12.46 18.99
N GLN A 303 8.55 -11.84 17.82
CA GLN A 303 8.42 -12.55 16.54
C GLN A 303 9.47 -13.64 16.42
N LEU A 304 10.75 -13.36 16.71
CA LEU A 304 11.82 -14.34 16.61
C LEU A 304 11.69 -15.49 17.61
N CYS A 305 11.12 -15.25 18.79
CA CYS A 305 10.90 -16.30 19.80
C CYS A 305 9.65 -17.16 19.50
N LYS A 306 8.59 -16.57 18.95
CA LYS A 306 7.28 -17.25 18.76
C LYS A 306 7.07 -17.79 17.34
N PHE A 307 7.68 -17.17 16.34
CA PHE A 307 7.49 -17.56 14.94
C PHE A 307 8.35 -18.77 14.61
N ASN A 308 7.71 -19.92 14.39
CA ASN A 308 8.37 -21.17 14.03
C ASN A 308 7.96 -21.62 12.62
N PRO A 309 8.50 -21.00 11.55
CA PRO A 309 8.09 -21.28 10.18
C PRO A 309 8.51 -22.67 9.70
N MET A 310 7.62 -23.33 8.96
CA MET A 310 7.87 -24.61 8.30
C MET A 310 8.10 -24.48 6.80
N LYS A 311 7.60 -23.41 6.18
CA LYS A 311 7.69 -23.17 4.74
C LYS A 311 8.91 -22.30 4.42
N MET A 312 9.44 -22.50 3.22
CA MET A 312 10.64 -21.81 2.73
C MET A 312 10.57 -20.27 2.85
N LYS A 313 9.45 -19.64 2.44
CA LYS A 313 9.29 -18.18 2.56
C LYS A 313 9.29 -17.73 4.03
N GLY A 314 8.58 -18.44 4.91
CA GLY A 314 8.55 -18.13 6.34
C GLY A 314 9.94 -18.22 6.98
N GLN A 315 10.69 -19.27 6.64
CA GLN A 315 12.08 -19.46 7.10
C GLN A 315 13.00 -18.35 6.60
N ALA A 316 12.89 -17.96 5.32
CA ALA A 316 13.67 -16.86 4.78
C ALA A 316 13.34 -15.53 5.46
N MET A 317 12.05 -15.23 5.69
CA MET A 317 11.61 -14.04 6.43
C MET A 317 12.15 -14.03 7.86
N TYR A 318 12.16 -15.17 8.54
CA TYR A 318 12.74 -15.31 9.88
C TYR A 318 14.24 -14.98 9.89
N VAL A 319 15.00 -15.49 8.91
CA VAL A 319 16.44 -15.23 8.80
C VAL A 319 16.71 -13.74 8.58
N ILE A 320 15.97 -13.08 7.69
CA ILE A 320 16.07 -11.62 7.47
C ILE A 320 15.80 -10.86 8.77
N LEU A 321 14.76 -11.26 9.51
CA LEU A 321 14.42 -10.63 10.78
C LEU A 321 15.49 -10.86 11.86
N PHE A 322 16.11 -12.04 11.89
CA PHE A 322 17.17 -12.38 12.82
C PHE A 322 18.47 -11.62 12.53
N GLU A 323 18.83 -11.45 11.25
CA GLU A 323 19.97 -10.61 10.85
C GLU A 323 19.77 -9.16 11.27
N TYR A 324 18.57 -8.62 11.05
CA TYR A 324 18.21 -7.28 11.52
C TYR A 324 18.36 -7.16 13.04
N PHE A 325 17.81 -8.13 13.78
CA PHE A 325 17.90 -8.18 15.24
C PHE A 325 19.34 -8.22 15.74
N LYS A 326 20.17 -9.11 15.18
CA LYS A 326 21.58 -9.25 15.55
C LYS A 326 22.34 -7.94 15.31
N LYS A 327 22.17 -7.34 14.13
CA LYS A 327 22.94 -6.17 13.73
C LYS A 327 22.48 -4.88 14.42
N HIS A 328 21.18 -4.63 14.49
CA HIS A 328 20.63 -3.32 14.82
C HIS A 328 19.98 -3.24 16.20
N ILE A 329 19.54 -4.36 16.78
CA ILE A 329 18.95 -4.39 18.13
C ILE A 329 19.98 -4.82 19.16
N MET A 330 20.66 -5.94 18.93
CA MET A 330 21.71 -6.44 19.82
C MET A 330 23.01 -5.66 19.66
N GLY A 331 23.33 -5.29 18.41
CA GLY A 331 24.61 -4.67 18.04
C GLY A 331 25.70 -5.73 17.81
N GLU A 332 26.66 -5.41 16.94
CA GLU A 332 27.67 -6.36 16.45
C GLU A 332 28.58 -6.96 17.55
N MET A 333 28.68 -6.28 18.69
CA MET A 333 29.56 -6.68 19.81
C MET A 333 28.88 -7.63 20.82
N ASN A 334 27.56 -7.82 20.72
CA ASN A 334 26.80 -8.63 21.68
C ASN A 334 26.32 -9.93 21.01
N PRO A 335 26.39 -11.09 21.70
CA PRO A 335 25.81 -12.32 21.18
C PRO A 335 24.28 -12.15 21.05
N ALA A 336 23.71 -12.55 19.91
CA ALA A 336 22.26 -12.50 19.69
C ALA A 336 21.56 -13.81 20.09
N SER A 337 22.31 -14.89 20.22
CA SER A 337 21.82 -16.22 20.60
C SER A 337 22.89 -16.98 21.40
N CYS A 338 22.52 -18.10 22.03
CA CYS A 338 23.48 -18.99 22.71
C CYS A 338 24.42 -19.74 21.76
N SER A 339 24.24 -19.58 20.44
CA SER A 339 25.07 -20.22 19.40
C SER A 339 26.10 -19.28 18.77
N ASP A 340 26.01 -17.98 19.07
CA ASP A 340 27.04 -16.99 18.74
C ASP A 340 28.19 -17.09 19.76
#